data_AF-J0WZI5-F1
#
_entry.id   AF-J0WZI5-F1
#
_cell.length_a   1.000
_cell.length_b   1.000
_cell.length_c   1.000
_cell.angle_alpha   90.00
_cell.angle_beta   90.00
_cell.angle_gamma   90.00
#
_symmetry.space_group_name_H-M   'P 1'
#
loop_
_entity.id
_entity.type
_entity.pdbx_description
1 polymer ?
#
loop_
_entity_poly.entity_id
_entity_poly.type
_entity_poly.pdbx_seq_one_letter_code
_entity_poly.pdbx_strand_id
1 'polypeptide(L)'
;MRNALRAFCCGYSHVLWLVAVRPAPINSAGTRALQRVSLQPSGRTYGFPGRIKAMAAITEEKGPNRNKDAAADSMHEITCPHCGHAFTVNEDEYQKLLAQIRGKEFDRELSASLQREIGRLETEHRLDLEKKLHTKQSDFDKQISERDRELSGLQARLDKSESERDAALSEVRNEKDKQIESLKSQLDKLSIEKDSERDRQLSALQSELDKKVMALQASLDKAESVKDAALAEARSEKDREIESLKSQLEKISLEKDSEKDKELLQLRQKLTEESAKSERQFSETKSQLEKQLFQAQSDLQVEKQKQEAELAKQHSALTEQRSQYEAQLKAAQEQVEFYKDFKASQSTKAVGEDLEQYCYNEFNKLRGAAFKDVYFEKDNAVSSTGSKGDFIYREKDADGNEVLSIMFEMKNEMDATAKSQKHKNSDFFKELDKDRCEKGCEYAVLVTMLEADNEFYNAGIVDVSYMKPSYTKMYAVRPQFFITVIGLLRDAAYSSAGLRRQLEEARNQNIDITNFEEELDNFKDAFGKNYRSYKRNYDEAIKQIDNAIKRMEAVKSALTTSENQLRLANNKLDDVEVKKLIKDNPTMQARFAELEDKGDRGGRPPRQISG
;
A
#
# COMPACT_ATOMS: atom_id res chain seq x y z
N MET A 1 -37.12 -53.48 -72.09
CA MET A 1 -35.81 -52.83 -72.36
C MET A 1 -34.84 -53.37 -71.31
N ARG A 2 -34.19 -54.50 -71.58
CA ARG A 2 -32.82 -54.63 -72.15
C ARG A 2 -31.71 -54.04 -71.28
N ASN A 3 -30.82 -54.96 -70.90
CA ASN A 3 -29.41 -54.87 -70.46
C ASN A 3 -29.17 -54.67 -68.95
N ALA A 4 -28.68 -55.66 -68.19
CA ALA A 4 -27.36 -56.34 -68.26
C ALA A 4 -26.22 -55.40 -67.78
N LEU A 5 -25.22 -55.76 -66.97
CA LEU A 5 -24.68 -57.03 -66.48
C LEU A 5 -23.63 -56.68 -65.38
N ARG A 6 -23.39 -57.61 -64.42
CA ARG A 6 -22.09 -58.04 -63.80
C ARG A 6 -21.03 -57.01 -63.36
N ALA A 7 -20.57 -56.97 -62.10
CA ALA A 7 -19.78 -57.95 -61.31
C ALA A 7 -18.25 -57.68 -61.32
N PHE A 8 -17.67 -57.76 -60.10
CA PHE A 8 -16.32 -58.19 -59.73
C PHE A 8 -15.07 -57.32 -60.01
N CYS A 9 -14.40 -56.99 -58.88
CA CYS A 9 -12.97 -56.88 -58.58
C CYS A 9 -11.95 -56.45 -59.66
N CYS A 10 -11.15 -55.43 -59.34
CA CYS A 10 -9.69 -55.50 -59.06
C CYS A 10 -9.02 -54.14 -59.37
N GLY A 11 -8.03 -53.73 -58.54
CA GLY A 11 -6.91 -52.90 -59.04
C GLY A 11 -6.59 -51.58 -58.33
N TYR A 12 -5.64 -51.66 -57.39
CA TYR A 12 -4.44 -50.80 -57.28
C TYR A 12 -4.54 -49.27 -57.06
N SER A 13 -4.06 -48.80 -55.90
CA SER A 13 -2.70 -48.22 -55.71
C SER A 13 -2.63 -47.01 -54.76
N HIS A 14 -1.63 -47.07 -53.85
CA HIS A 14 -0.87 -45.98 -53.19
C HIS A 14 -1.61 -45.04 -52.17
N VAL A 15 -1.08 -44.64 -51.00
CA VAL A 15 0.26 -44.76 -50.38
C VAL A 15 0.25 -44.19 -48.93
N LEU A 16 1.02 -44.84 -48.02
CA LEU A 16 1.70 -44.37 -46.77
C LEU A 16 0.87 -43.86 -45.55
N TRP A 17 1.25 -43.99 -44.26
CA TRP A 17 2.29 -44.67 -43.44
C TRP A 17 1.88 -44.39 -41.96
N LEU A 18 1.95 -45.29 -40.96
CA LEU A 18 3.08 -45.55 -40.05
C LEU A 18 2.62 -46.63 -39.03
N VAL A 19 3.13 -47.86 -39.10
CA VAL A 19 4.16 -48.49 -38.24
C VAL A 19 3.82 -48.55 -36.74
N ALA A 20 3.34 -49.72 -36.33
CA ALA A 20 3.52 -50.29 -34.99
C ALA A 20 4.87 -51.04 -34.93
N VAL A 21 5.35 -51.36 -33.71
CA VAL A 21 5.73 -52.72 -33.26
C VAL A 21 6.57 -52.67 -31.98
N ARG A 22 6.22 -53.57 -31.05
CA ARG A 22 6.93 -53.97 -29.80
C ARG A 22 8.38 -54.42 -30.04
N PRO A 23 9.20 -54.57 -29.00
CA PRO A 23 9.61 -55.95 -28.66
C PRO A 23 9.86 -56.22 -27.16
N ALA A 24 9.99 -57.52 -26.85
CA ALA A 24 10.65 -58.10 -25.67
C ALA A 24 11.97 -58.81 -26.13
N PRO A 25 12.66 -59.62 -25.30
CA PRO A 25 13.77 -59.30 -24.40
C PRO A 25 15.13 -59.96 -24.82
N ILE A 26 16.22 -59.80 -24.04
CA ILE A 26 17.25 -60.83 -23.65
C ILE A 26 18.48 -60.18 -22.95
N ASN A 27 19.02 -60.91 -21.96
CA ASN A 27 20.15 -60.70 -21.04
C ASN A 27 21.57 -60.50 -21.64
N SER A 28 22.50 -59.87 -20.89
CA SER A 28 23.62 -60.56 -20.18
C SER A 28 24.77 -59.64 -19.71
N ALA A 29 25.40 -60.05 -18.58
CA ALA A 29 26.73 -59.72 -18.03
C ALA A 29 27.04 -58.26 -17.61
N GLY A 30 27.72 -57.94 -16.49
CA GLY A 30 28.39 -58.71 -15.45
C GLY A 30 29.23 -57.79 -14.53
N THR A 31 29.82 -58.37 -13.47
CA THR A 31 30.94 -57.88 -12.61
C THR A 31 30.80 -56.75 -11.57
N ARG A 32 30.80 -57.20 -10.29
CA ARG A 32 31.61 -56.86 -9.09
C ARG A 32 32.30 -55.49 -8.89
N ALA A 33 32.09 -55.01 -7.65
CA ALA A 33 33.04 -54.45 -6.66
C ALA A 33 33.65 -53.05 -6.83
N LEU A 34 33.53 -52.23 -5.77
CA LEU A 34 34.56 -51.42 -5.08
C LEU A 34 33.81 -50.40 -4.17
N GLN A 35 33.70 -50.62 -2.87
CA GLN A 35 34.67 -50.36 -1.78
C GLN A 35 34.59 -48.93 -1.24
N ARG A 36 34.16 -48.84 0.03
CA ARG A 36 34.28 -47.69 0.93
C ARG A 36 35.74 -47.23 0.99
N VAL A 37 35.98 -45.93 0.87
CA VAL A 37 37.15 -45.27 1.46
C VAL A 37 36.69 -44.01 2.18
N SER A 38 36.87 -44.04 3.50
CA SER A 38 36.86 -42.92 4.42
C SER A 38 38.08 -42.02 4.21
N LEU A 39 37.91 -40.70 4.17
CA LEU A 39 39.00 -39.75 4.45
C LEU A 39 38.44 -38.58 5.28
N GLN A 40 39.09 -38.39 6.43
CA GLN A 40 38.90 -37.31 7.41
C GLN A 40 39.27 -35.94 6.81
N PRO A 41 38.84 -34.82 7.45
CA PRO A 41 39.65 -33.62 7.48
C PRO A 41 40.27 -33.44 8.87
N SER A 42 41.60 -33.54 8.91
CA SER A 42 42.44 -33.12 10.02
C SER A 42 42.62 -31.60 10.00
N GLY A 43 42.54 -30.99 11.19
CA GLY A 43 42.76 -29.57 11.38
C GLY A 43 44.22 -29.17 11.22
N ARG A 44 44.43 -27.92 10.80
CA ARG A 44 45.61 -27.13 11.14
C ARG A 44 45.20 -25.68 11.37
N THR A 45 45.34 -25.29 12.63
CA THR A 45 45.31 -23.94 13.16
C THR A 45 46.56 -23.18 12.75
N TYR A 46 46.40 -21.93 12.32
CA TYR A 46 47.43 -20.89 12.46
C TYR A 46 46.75 -19.65 13.02
N GLY A 47 47.10 -19.31 14.26
CA GLY A 47 46.78 -18.02 14.87
C GLY A 47 47.89 -17.02 14.60
N PHE A 48 47.54 -15.76 14.41
CA PHE A 48 48.38 -14.62 14.80
C PHE A 48 47.47 -13.43 15.18
N PRO A 49 47.83 -12.62 16.19
CA PRO A 49 46.92 -11.65 16.81
C PRO A 49 47.14 -10.24 16.23
N GLY A 50 46.06 -9.62 15.74
CA GLY A 50 46.06 -8.24 15.29
C GLY A 50 45.69 -7.28 16.42
N ARG A 51 46.69 -6.50 16.88
CA ARG A 51 46.59 -5.44 17.89
C ARG A 51 45.51 -4.40 17.56
N ILE A 52 44.70 -4.08 18.56
CA ILE A 52 43.99 -2.80 18.68
C ILE A 52 45.05 -1.71 18.91
N LYS A 53 45.13 -0.73 18.00
CA LYS A 53 45.94 0.49 18.18
C LYS A 53 45.05 1.72 18.02
N ALA A 54 44.85 2.36 19.17
CA ALA A 54 44.71 3.79 19.44
C ALA A 54 44.46 4.73 18.26
N MET A 55 43.35 5.47 18.37
CA MET A 55 43.20 6.82 17.82
C MET A 55 44.38 7.68 18.30
N ALA A 56 45.18 8.18 17.35
CA ALA A 56 46.20 9.18 17.60
C ALA A 56 45.65 10.54 17.20
N ALA A 57 45.77 11.48 18.15
CA ALA A 57 45.40 12.87 18.04
C ALA A 57 46.09 13.57 16.85
N ILE A 58 45.34 14.43 16.18
CA ILE A 58 45.88 15.44 15.29
C ILE A 58 46.50 16.51 16.18
N THR A 59 47.84 16.50 16.29
CA THR A 59 48.60 17.58 16.91
C THR A 59 48.80 18.70 15.89
N GLU A 60 48.30 19.89 16.23
CA GLU A 60 48.64 21.15 15.59
C GLU A 60 50.15 21.41 15.67
N GLU A 61 50.86 21.35 14.54
CA GLU A 61 52.21 21.90 14.43
C GLU A 61 52.12 23.42 14.20
N LYS A 62 52.38 24.16 15.27
CA LYS A 62 52.69 25.60 15.24
C LYS A 62 54.01 25.82 14.51
N GLY A 63 53.94 26.43 13.33
CA GLY A 63 55.11 27.05 12.70
C GLY A 63 55.66 28.21 13.55
N PRO A 64 56.99 28.40 13.65
CA PRO A 64 57.57 29.42 14.50
C PRO A 64 57.40 30.81 13.86
N ASN A 65 56.58 31.64 14.48
CA ASN A 65 56.57 33.08 14.24
C ASN A 65 57.78 33.70 14.96
N ARG A 66 58.80 34.10 14.19
CA ARG A 66 59.88 34.97 14.66
C ARG A 66 59.95 36.18 13.74
N ASN A 67 59.26 37.24 14.14
CA ASN A 67 59.65 38.59 13.78
C ASN A 67 59.48 39.47 14.99
N LYS A 68 60.59 39.74 15.68
CA LYS A 68 60.76 40.89 16.55
C LYS A 68 62.24 41.21 16.69
N ASP A 69 62.50 42.50 16.53
CA ASP A 69 63.63 43.28 17.01
C ASP A 69 64.93 43.20 16.21
N ALA A 70 65.14 44.20 15.34
CA ALA A 70 66.33 45.04 15.37
C ALA A 70 66.15 46.22 14.40
N ALA A 71 65.81 47.38 14.96
CA ALA A 71 66.19 48.65 14.36
C ALA A 71 67.72 48.78 14.53
N ALA A 72 68.45 48.86 13.41
CA ALA A 72 69.85 49.24 13.40
C ALA A 72 70.12 50.03 12.12
N ASP A 73 70.34 51.32 12.35
CA ASP A 73 70.81 52.33 11.42
C ASP A 73 72.23 51.95 10.94
N SER A 74 72.42 51.74 9.63
CA SER A 74 73.76 51.63 9.03
C SER A 74 73.69 52.03 7.55
N MET A 75 73.90 53.33 7.29
CA MET A 75 74.21 53.86 5.96
C MET A 75 75.47 53.18 5.41
N HIS A 76 75.33 52.39 4.35
CA HIS A 76 76.45 51.82 3.61
C HIS A 76 76.70 52.62 2.33
N GLU A 77 77.80 53.38 2.28
CA GLU A 77 78.33 53.93 1.03
C GLU A 77 78.97 52.83 0.19
N ILE A 78 78.52 52.69 -1.06
CA ILE A 78 79.07 51.71 -2.02
C ILE A 78 79.88 52.48 -3.07
N THR A 79 81.13 52.07 -3.29
CA THR A 79 82.04 52.66 -4.28
C THR A 79 82.09 51.83 -5.56
N CYS A 80 81.91 52.49 -6.71
CA CYS A 80 81.92 51.83 -8.02
C CYS A 80 83.35 51.40 -8.42
N PRO A 81 83.60 50.12 -8.74
CA PRO A 81 84.95 49.63 -9.06
C PRO A 81 85.46 50.02 -10.47
N HIS A 82 84.70 50.76 -11.27
CA HIS A 82 85.14 51.20 -12.61
C HIS A 82 85.46 52.71 -12.69
N CYS A 83 85.00 53.53 -11.74
CA CYS A 83 85.28 54.98 -11.75
C CYS A 83 85.51 55.60 -10.35
N GLY A 84 85.43 54.81 -9.27
CA GLY A 84 85.84 55.22 -7.92
C GLY A 84 84.92 56.22 -7.20
N HIS A 85 83.78 56.60 -7.79
CA HIS A 85 82.84 57.51 -7.14
C HIS A 85 82.00 56.76 -6.08
N ALA A 86 81.95 57.32 -4.86
CA ALA A 86 81.11 56.84 -3.77
C ALA A 86 79.69 57.40 -3.94
N PHE A 87 78.68 56.53 -3.93
CA PHE A 87 77.29 56.95 -3.97
C PHE A 87 76.51 56.25 -2.85
N THR A 88 75.58 56.99 -2.24
CA THR A 88 74.64 56.46 -1.25
C THR A 88 73.45 55.87 -1.98
N VAL A 89 73.14 54.59 -1.73
CA VAL A 89 71.96 53.94 -2.31
C VAL A 89 70.72 54.59 -1.71
N ASN A 90 70.00 55.39 -2.49
CA ASN A 90 68.66 55.82 -2.12
C ASN A 90 67.76 54.57 -2.07
N GLU A 91 67.11 54.34 -0.94
CA GLU A 91 66.14 53.25 -0.74
C GLU A 91 65.14 53.17 -1.90
N ASP A 92 64.74 54.34 -2.44
CA ASP A 92 63.79 54.46 -3.55
C ASP A 92 64.30 53.94 -4.90
N GLU A 93 65.61 53.98 -5.16
CA GLU A 93 66.21 53.43 -6.40
C GLU A 93 66.46 51.93 -6.28
N TYR A 94 66.83 51.46 -5.08
CA TYR A 94 66.93 50.02 -4.79
C TYR A 94 65.55 49.33 -4.84
N GLN A 95 64.49 49.99 -4.35
CA GLN A 95 63.11 49.52 -4.49
C GLN A 95 62.64 49.50 -5.95
N LYS A 96 63.08 50.45 -6.79
CA LYS A 96 62.81 50.43 -8.24
C LYS A 96 63.54 49.28 -8.97
N LEU A 97 64.79 48.98 -8.59
CA LEU A 97 65.53 47.81 -9.09
C LEU A 97 64.92 46.48 -8.60
N LEU A 98 64.45 46.40 -7.35
CA LEU A 98 63.70 45.25 -6.83
C LEU A 98 62.36 45.05 -7.53
N ALA A 99 61.65 46.12 -7.87
CA ALA A 99 60.42 46.06 -8.67
C ALA A 99 60.67 45.65 -10.13
N GLN A 100 61.86 45.95 -10.66
CA GLN A 100 62.27 45.57 -12.02
C GLN A 100 62.75 44.12 -12.11
N ILE A 101 63.35 43.58 -11.03
CA ILE A 101 63.78 42.18 -10.91
C ILE A 101 62.61 41.28 -10.45
N ARG A 102 61.65 41.80 -9.67
CA ARG A 102 60.30 41.23 -9.48
C ARG A 102 59.37 41.65 -10.63
N GLY A 103 59.87 41.53 -11.86
CA GLY A 103 59.13 41.90 -13.05
C GLY A 103 58.05 40.88 -13.42
N LYS A 104 57.33 41.17 -14.52
CA LYS A 104 56.28 40.31 -15.11
C LYS A 104 56.71 38.85 -15.33
N GLU A 105 58.01 38.58 -15.47
CA GLU A 105 58.55 37.23 -15.62
C GLU A 105 58.48 36.43 -14.31
N PHE A 106 58.74 37.06 -13.16
CA PHE A 106 58.57 36.43 -11.85
C PHE A 106 57.08 36.17 -11.56
N ASP A 107 56.20 37.12 -11.85
CA ASP A 107 54.75 36.92 -11.69
C ASP A 107 54.21 35.83 -12.62
N ARG A 108 54.74 35.74 -13.85
CA ARG A 108 54.43 34.65 -14.78
C ARG A 108 54.92 33.30 -14.25
N GLU A 109 56.14 33.22 -13.75
CA GLU A 109 56.68 31.96 -13.19
C GLU A 109 55.95 31.54 -11.91
N LEU A 110 55.62 32.50 -11.05
CA LEU A 110 54.80 32.29 -9.85
C LEU A 110 53.40 31.80 -10.23
N SER A 111 52.74 32.45 -11.18
CA SER A 111 51.42 32.04 -11.67
C SER A 111 51.44 30.66 -12.34
N ALA A 112 52.49 30.35 -13.11
CA ALA A 112 52.70 29.03 -13.72
C ALA A 112 53.01 27.96 -12.66
N SER A 113 53.72 28.32 -11.59
CA SER A 113 53.93 27.43 -10.44
C SER A 113 52.63 27.17 -9.70
N LEU A 114 51.85 28.22 -9.44
CA LEU A 114 50.55 28.12 -8.78
C LEU A 114 49.55 27.28 -9.60
N GLN A 115 49.52 27.46 -10.93
CA GLN A 115 48.71 26.65 -11.84
C GLN A 115 49.14 25.18 -11.86
N ARG A 116 50.44 24.90 -11.82
CA ARG A 116 50.95 23.51 -11.70
C ARG A 116 50.50 22.87 -10.40
N GLU A 117 50.55 23.60 -9.29
CA GLU A 117 50.14 23.09 -7.99
C GLU A 117 48.62 22.92 -7.87
N ILE A 118 47.82 23.83 -8.44
CA ILE A 118 46.37 23.68 -8.57
C ILE A 118 46.04 22.42 -9.38
N GLY A 119 46.70 22.21 -10.53
CA GLY A 119 46.52 21.00 -11.32
C GLY A 119 46.91 19.72 -10.56
N ARG A 120 47.98 19.77 -9.76
CA ARG A 120 48.38 18.65 -8.89
C ARG A 120 47.30 18.32 -7.85
N LEU A 121 46.76 19.33 -7.17
CA LEU A 121 45.69 19.17 -6.18
C LEU A 121 44.38 18.69 -6.81
N GLU A 122 44.01 19.21 -7.98
CA GLU A 122 42.82 18.76 -8.72
C GLU A 122 42.95 17.30 -9.15
N THR A 123 44.11 16.87 -9.63
CA THR A 123 44.36 15.46 -9.99
C THR A 123 44.36 14.55 -8.77
N GLU A 124 44.95 14.97 -7.66
CA GLU A 124 44.94 14.22 -6.41
C GLU A 124 43.51 14.06 -5.85
N HIS A 125 42.73 15.15 -5.83
CA HIS A 125 41.33 15.12 -5.43
C HIS A 125 40.49 14.21 -6.34
N ARG A 126 40.74 14.23 -7.65
CA ARG A 126 40.06 13.35 -8.61
C ARG A 126 40.35 11.88 -8.33
N LEU A 127 41.61 11.53 -8.05
CA LEU A 127 41.99 10.16 -7.71
C LEU A 127 41.40 9.70 -6.37
N ASP A 128 41.27 10.58 -5.38
CA ASP A 128 40.63 10.28 -4.11
C ASP A 128 39.11 10.03 -4.28
N LEU A 129 38.44 10.86 -5.09
CA LEU A 129 37.05 10.63 -5.46
C LEU A 129 36.85 9.28 -6.17
N GLU A 130 37.74 8.94 -7.10
CA GLU A 130 37.68 7.67 -7.83
C GLU A 130 37.88 6.46 -6.90
N LYS A 131 38.81 6.54 -5.95
CA LYS A 131 38.98 5.51 -4.91
C LYS A 131 37.75 5.39 -4.02
N LYS A 132 37.13 6.51 -3.62
CA LYS A 132 35.89 6.52 -2.85
C LYS A 132 34.73 5.89 -3.63
N LEU A 133 34.62 6.16 -4.93
CA LEU A 133 33.63 5.53 -5.78
C LEU A 133 33.86 4.02 -5.91
N HIS A 134 35.10 3.59 -6.15
CA HIS A 134 35.41 2.17 -6.28
C HIS A 134 35.20 1.39 -4.98
N THR A 135 35.54 1.97 -3.83
CA THR A 135 35.26 1.35 -2.52
C THR A 135 33.75 1.22 -2.28
N LYS A 136 32.96 2.26 -2.60
CA LYS A 136 31.50 2.18 -2.52
C LYS A 136 30.91 1.15 -3.48
N GLN A 137 31.41 1.07 -4.71
CA GLN A 137 31.00 0.04 -5.67
C GLN A 137 31.28 -1.37 -5.13
N SER A 138 32.49 -1.61 -4.62
CA SER A 138 32.85 -2.91 -4.02
C SER A 138 31.97 -3.27 -2.82
N ASP A 139 31.59 -2.29 -1.99
CA ASP A 139 30.69 -2.53 -0.86
C ASP A 139 29.26 -2.85 -1.32
N PHE A 140 28.76 -2.19 -2.37
CA PHE A 140 27.47 -2.53 -2.98
C PHE A 140 27.49 -3.93 -3.60
N ASP A 141 28.55 -4.30 -4.32
CA ASP A 141 28.68 -5.64 -4.92
C ASP A 141 28.67 -6.75 -3.85
N LYS A 142 29.31 -6.50 -2.69
CA LYS A 142 29.26 -7.43 -1.56
C LYS A 142 27.85 -7.56 -1.00
N GLN A 143 27.14 -6.45 -0.81
CA GLN A 143 25.76 -6.47 -0.32
C GLN A 143 24.83 -7.18 -1.29
N ILE A 144 24.99 -6.97 -2.61
CA ILE A 144 24.22 -7.68 -3.63
C ILE A 144 24.51 -9.19 -3.54
N SER A 145 25.79 -9.58 -3.45
CA SER A 145 26.15 -11.00 -3.32
C SER A 145 25.59 -11.66 -2.05
N GLU A 146 25.53 -10.93 -0.92
CA GLU A 146 24.90 -11.40 0.31
C GLU A 146 23.39 -11.57 0.15
N ARG A 147 22.71 -10.58 -0.43
CA ARG A 147 21.27 -10.64 -0.70
C ARG A 147 20.92 -11.74 -1.70
N ASP A 148 21.72 -11.96 -2.74
CA ASP A 148 21.53 -13.04 -3.71
C ASP A 148 21.64 -14.42 -3.05
N ARG A 149 22.57 -14.59 -2.09
CA ARG A 149 22.67 -15.81 -1.29
C ARG A 149 21.46 -16.02 -0.39
N GLU A 150 20.98 -14.95 0.25
CA GLU A 150 19.76 -15.00 1.07
C GLU A 150 18.54 -15.36 0.23
N LEU A 151 18.38 -14.73 -0.94
CA LEU A 151 17.30 -15.03 -1.88
C LEU A 151 17.34 -16.47 -2.36
N SER A 152 18.51 -16.97 -2.79
CA SER A 152 18.67 -18.37 -3.18
C SER A 152 18.35 -19.33 -2.02
N GLY A 153 18.75 -18.98 -0.80
CA GLY A 153 18.44 -19.75 0.41
C GLY A 153 16.95 -19.74 0.79
N LEU A 154 16.24 -18.64 0.56
CA LEU A 154 14.79 -18.55 0.77
C LEU A 154 14.02 -19.30 -0.31
N GLN A 155 14.45 -19.18 -1.57
CA GLN A 155 13.86 -19.90 -2.70
C GLN A 155 13.91 -21.42 -2.47
N ALA A 156 15.07 -21.95 -2.07
CA ALA A 156 15.22 -23.37 -1.77
C ALA A 156 14.34 -23.85 -0.61
N ARG A 157 14.04 -22.99 0.38
CA ARG A 157 13.12 -23.33 1.47
C ARG A 157 11.67 -23.34 1.00
N LEU A 158 11.31 -22.40 0.12
CA LEU A 158 9.98 -22.34 -0.48
C LEU A 158 9.74 -23.59 -1.34
N ASP A 159 10.66 -23.93 -2.24
CA ASP A 159 10.57 -25.12 -3.10
C ASP A 159 10.44 -26.40 -2.27
N LYS A 160 11.18 -26.49 -1.15
CA LYS A 160 11.08 -27.61 -0.21
C LYS A 160 9.70 -27.68 0.45
N SER A 161 9.20 -26.55 0.96
CA SER A 161 7.88 -26.49 1.61
C SER A 161 6.75 -26.77 0.63
N GLU A 162 6.86 -26.33 -0.62
CA GLU A 162 5.91 -26.62 -1.68
C GLU A 162 5.91 -28.11 -2.02
N SER A 163 7.10 -28.71 -2.17
CA SER A 163 7.22 -30.15 -2.40
C SER A 163 6.64 -30.99 -1.26
N GLU A 164 6.86 -30.59 0.00
CA GLU A 164 6.28 -31.24 1.17
C GLU A 164 4.75 -31.11 1.19
N ARG A 165 4.21 -29.92 0.86
CA ARG A 165 2.76 -29.67 0.77
C ARG A 165 2.12 -30.50 -0.34
N ASP A 166 2.75 -30.59 -1.49
CA ASP A 166 2.23 -31.34 -2.63
C ASP A 166 2.28 -32.86 -2.38
N ALA A 167 3.32 -33.36 -1.69
CA ALA A 167 3.37 -34.74 -1.23
C ALA A 167 2.23 -35.05 -0.24
N ALA A 168 2.00 -34.19 0.74
CA ALA A 168 0.90 -34.35 1.70
C ALA A 168 -0.48 -34.33 1.03
N LEU A 169 -0.69 -33.42 0.07
CA LEU A 169 -1.93 -33.37 -0.71
C LEU A 169 -2.13 -34.63 -1.57
N SER A 170 -1.07 -35.18 -2.14
CA SER A 170 -1.12 -36.44 -2.90
C SER A 170 -1.53 -37.61 -2.01
N GLU A 171 -0.99 -37.72 -0.80
CA GLU A 171 -1.39 -38.75 0.16
C GLU A 171 -2.86 -38.65 0.55
N VAL A 172 -3.34 -37.43 0.86
CA VAL A 172 -4.76 -37.20 1.19
C VAL A 172 -5.67 -37.56 0.01
N ARG A 173 -5.29 -37.20 -1.22
CA ARG A 173 -6.05 -37.55 -2.43
C ARG A 173 -6.14 -39.07 -2.61
N ASN A 174 -5.01 -39.77 -2.50
CA ASN A 174 -4.98 -41.22 -2.62
C ASN A 174 -5.85 -41.92 -1.57
N GLU A 175 -5.89 -41.40 -0.33
CA GLU A 175 -6.76 -41.94 0.71
C GLU A 175 -8.25 -41.67 0.42
N LYS A 176 -8.58 -40.48 -0.09
CA LYS A 176 -9.95 -40.14 -0.49
C LYS A 176 -10.42 -40.96 -1.69
N ASP A 177 -9.55 -41.20 -2.66
CA ASP A 177 -9.86 -42.05 -3.83
C ASP A 177 -10.14 -43.50 -3.40
N LYS A 178 -9.37 -44.05 -2.45
CA LYS A 178 -9.66 -45.37 -1.85
C LYS A 178 -11.02 -45.40 -1.14
N GLN A 179 -11.36 -44.34 -0.40
CA GLN A 179 -12.65 -44.23 0.27
C GLN A 179 -13.81 -44.18 -0.73
N ILE A 180 -13.65 -43.41 -1.82
CA ILE A 180 -14.63 -43.33 -2.90
C ILE A 180 -14.82 -44.70 -3.56
N GLU A 181 -13.74 -45.40 -3.86
CA GLU A 181 -13.80 -46.72 -4.50
C GLU A 181 -14.47 -47.76 -3.58
N SER A 182 -14.16 -47.71 -2.28
CA SER A 182 -14.82 -48.55 -1.28
C SER A 182 -16.32 -48.29 -1.21
N LEU A 183 -16.73 -47.02 -1.13
CA LEU A 183 -18.15 -46.63 -1.07
C LEU A 183 -18.89 -46.99 -2.36
N LYS A 184 -18.28 -46.82 -3.54
CA LYS A 184 -18.84 -47.28 -4.82
C LYS A 184 -19.08 -48.79 -4.80
N SER A 185 -18.10 -49.57 -4.35
CA SER A 185 -18.26 -51.03 -4.27
C SER A 185 -19.37 -51.47 -3.31
N GLN A 186 -19.62 -50.71 -2.24
CA GLN A 186 -20.73 -50.95 -1.31
C GLN A 186 -22.07 -50.59 -1.95
N LEU A 187 -22.12 -49.47 -2.67
CA LEU A 187 -23.31 -49.01 -3.37
C LEU A 187 -23.73 -50.01 -4.47
N ASP A 188 -22.76 -50.51 -5.24
CA ASP A 188 -23.00 -51.51 -6.28
C ASP A 188 -23.54 -52.82 -5.69
N LYS A 189 -22.98 -53.28 -4.56
CA LYS A 189 -23.50 -54.46 -3.85
C LYS A 189 -24.94 -54.26 -3.37
N LEU A 190 -25.22 -53.12 -2.74
CA LEU A 190 -26.57 -52.76 -2.29
C LEU A 190 -27.57 -52.65 -3.44
N SER A 191 -27.14 -52.09 -4.58
CA SER A 191 -27.98 -52.01 -5.78
C SER A 191 -28.31 -53.41 -6.31
N ILE A 192 -27.31 -54.30 -6.44
CA ILE A 192 -27.51 -55.67 -6.89
C ILE A 192 -28.43 -56.44 -5.93
N GLU A 193 -28.25 -56.28 -4.62
CA GLU A 193 -29.12 -56.89 -3.62
C GLU A 193 -30.57 -56.42 -3.77
N LYS A 194 -30.80 -55.10 -3.91
CA LYS A 194 -32.15 -54.54 -4.09
C LYS A 194 -32.79 -54.97 -5.40
N ASP A 195 -32.02 -55.06 -6.47
CA ASP A 195 -32.50 -55.55 -7.76
C ASP A 195 -32.90 -57.03 -7.66
N SER A 196 -32.07 -57.84 -7.02
CA SER A 196 -32.39 -59.26 -6.77
C SER A 196 -33.62 -59.45 -5.88
N GLU A 197 -33.85 -58.56 -4.92
CA GLU A 197 -35.02 -58.56 -4.05
C GLU A 197 -36.30 -58.19 -4.83
N ARG A 198 -36.21 -57.16 -5.69
CA ARG A 198 -37.31 -56.78 -6.60
C ARG A 198 -37.67 -57.90 -7.56
N ASP A 199 -36.69 -58.56 -8.16
CA ASP A 199 -36.94 -59.67 -9.09
C ASP A 199 -37.61 -60.87 -8.41
N ARG A 200 -37.21 -61.18 -7.16
CA ARG A 200 -37.88 -62.21 -6.36
C ARG A 200 -39.33 -61.85 -6.05
N GLN A 201 -39.61 -60.59 -5.70
CA GLN A 201 -40.98 -60.12 -5.45
C GLN A 201 -41.84 -60.19 -6.70
N LEU A 202 -41.31 -59.76 -7.85
CA LEU A 202 -42.02 -59.84 -9.13
C LEU A 202 -42.32 -61.29 -9.53
N SER A 203 -41.35 -62.20 -9.36
CA SER A 203 -41.54 -63.62 -9.65
C SER A 203 -42.59 -64.27 -8.73
N ALA A 204 -42.61 -63.91 -7.44
CA ALA A 204 -43.62 -64.41 -6.50
C ALA A 204 -45.04 -63.93 -6.87
N LEU A 205 -45.18 -62.64 -7.21
CA LEU A 205 -46.43 -62.05 -7.67
C LEU A 205 -46.92 -62.67 -8.99
N GLN A 206 -46.03 -62.92 -9.94
CA GLN A 206 -46.36 -63.64 -11.18
C GLN A 206 -46.87 -65.05 -10.88
N SER A 207 -46.20 -65.80 -10.01
CA SER A 207 -46.65 -67.14 -9.63
C SER A 207 -48.03 -67.14 -8.95
N GLU A 208 -48.34 -66.15 -8.11
CA GLU A 208 -49.67 -66.00 -7.53
C GLU A 208 -50.73 -65.66 -8.57
N LEU A 209 -50.41 -64.78 -9.52
CA LEU A 209 -51.31 -64.42 -10.60
C LEU A 209 -51.62 -65.61 -11.50
N ASP A 210 -50.60 -66.38 -11.89
CA ASP A 210 -50.75 -67.59 -12.70
C ASP A 210 -51.63 -68.63 -12.01
N LYS A 211 -51.45 -68.84 -10.70
CA LYS A 211 -52.33 -69.72 -9.90
C LYS A 211 -53.78 -69.25 -9.91
N LYS A 212 -54.03 -67.95 -9.79
CA LYS A 212 -55.39 -67.37 -9.85
C LYS A 212 -56.01 -67.53 -11.23
N VAL A 213 -55.24 -67.28 -12.29
CA VAL A 213 -55.68 -67.47 -13.67
C VAL A 213 -56.04 -68.93 -13.92
N MET A 214 -55.19 -69.88 -13.52
CA MET A 214 -55.49 -71.30 -13.66
C MET A 214 -56.73 -71.74 -12.88
N ALA A 215 -56.91 -71.23 -11.65
CA ALA A 215 -58.09 -71.55 -10.84
C ALA A 215 -59.39 -71.01 -11.47
N LEU A 216 -59.35 -69.78 -11.99
CA LEU A 216 -60.48 -69.18 -12.70
C LEU A 216 -60.79 -69.94 -13.98
N GLN A 217 -59.77 -70.30 -14.78
CA GLN A 217 -59.95 -71.07 -16.01
C GLN A 217 -60.57 -72.45 -15.72
N ALA A 218 -60.07 -73.17 -14.71
CA ALA A 218 -60.64 -74.45 -14.32
C ALA A 218 -62.09 -74.34 -13.83
N SER A 219 -62.45 -73.23 -13.17
CA SER A 219 -63.83 -72.97 -12.76
C SER A 219 -64.75 -72.67 -13.95
N LEU A 220 -64.23 -71.99 -14.97
CA LEU A 220 -64.93 -71.67 -16.20
C LEU A 220 -65.18 -72.94 -17.03
N ASP A 221 -64.14 -73.75 -17.27
CA ASP A 221 -64.23 -75.02 -18.00
C ASP A 221 -65.20 -76.00 -17.31
N LYS A 222 -65.22 -76.01 -15.98
CA LYS A 222 -66.20 -76.79 -15.19
C LYS A 222 -67.63 -76.27 -15.36
N ALA A 223 -67.83 -74.96 -15.39
CA ALA A 223 -69.15 -74.39 -15.63
C ALA A 223 -69.65 -74.66 -17.06
N GLU A 224 -68.76 -74.56 -18.05
CA GLU A 224 -69.06 -74.85 -19.46
C GLU A 224 -69.41 -76.33 -19.66
N SER A 225 -68.61 -77.26 -19.13
CA SER A 225 -68.92 -78.69 -19.19
C SER A 225 -70.23 -79.09 -18.51
N VAL A 226 -70.59 -78.47 -17.38
CA VAL A 226 -71.89 -78.69 -16.72
C VAL A 226 -73.04 -78.19 -17.59
N LYS A 227 -72.88 -77.03 -18.23
CA LYS A 227 -73.87 -76.47 -19.15
C LYS A 227 -74.05 -77.36 -20.39
N ASP A 228 -72.97 -77.84 -20.97
CA ASP A 228 -73.00 -78.70 -22.15
C ASP A 228 -73.59 -80.08 -21.83
N ALA A 229 -73.28 -80.65 -20.67
CA ALA A 229 -73.90 -81.89 -20.19
C ALA A 229 -75.42 -81.72 -19.98
N ALA A 230 -75.84 -80.63 -19.34
CA ALA A 230 -77.26 -80.32 -19.15
C ALA A 230 -78.00 -80.12 -20.48
N LEU A 231 -77.37 -79.47 -21.46
CA LEU A 231 -77.92 -79.30 -22.80
C LEU A 231 -77.99 -80.60 -23.59
N ALA A 232 -77.01 -81.50 -23.43
CA ALA A 232 -77.01 -82.82 -24.07
C ALA A 232 -78.08 -83.76 -23.49
N GLU A 233 -78.26 -83.74 -22.17
CA GLU A 233 -79.28 -84.52 -21.47
C GLU A 233 -80.69 -84.03 -21.85
N ALA A 234 -80.93 -82.72 -21.83
CA ALA A 234 -82.20 -82.14 -22.29
C ALA A 234 -82.51 -82.49 -23.76
N ARG A 235 -81.50 -82.55 -24.63
CA ARG A 235 -81.68 -82.99 -26.03
C ARG A 235 -82.00 -84.49 -26.13
N SER A 236 -81.31 -85.33 -25.37
CA SER A 236 -81.56 -86.78 -25.36
C SER A 236 -82.96 -87.13 -24.84
N GLU A 237 -83.45 -86.42 -23.83
CA GLU A 237 -84.82 -86.56 -23.33
C GLU A 237 -85.85 -86.15 -24.39
N LYS A 238 -85.62 -85.02 -25.08
CA LYS A 238 -86.51 -84.55 -26.15
C LYS A 238 -86.51 -85.48 -27.37
N ASP A 239 -85.37 -86.07 -27.74
CA ASP A 239 -85.28 -87.01 -28.85
C ASP A 239 -86.00 -88.34 -28.54
N ARG A 240 -85.93 -88.83 -27.29
CA ARG A 240 -86.70 -90.01 -26.84
C ARG A 240 -88.21 -89.75 -26.83
N GLU A 241 -88.61 -88.54 -26.45
CA GLU A 241 -90.00 -88.10 -26.46
C GLU A 241 -90.54 -88.04 -27.90
N ILE A 242 -89.74 -87.55 -28.85
CA ILE A 242 -90.10 -87.51 -30.28
C ILE A 242 -90.24 -88.90 -30.90
N GLU A 243 -89.35 -89.85 -30.57
CA GLU A 243 -89.41 -91.22 -31.09
C GLU A 243 -90.63 -91.99 -30.54
N SER A 244 -90.94 -91.79 -29.25
CA SER A 244 -92.13 -92.35 -28.60
C SER A 244 -93.42 -91.82 -29.23
N LEU A 245 -93.51 -90.50 -29.44
CA LEU A 245 -94.68 -89.84 -30.04
C LEU A 245 -94.90 -90.24 -31.51
N LYS A 246 -93.85 -90.49 -32.28
CA LYS A 246 -93.96 -91.02 -33.67
C LYS A 246 -94.62 -92.40 -33.72
N SER A 247 -94.26 -93.31 -32.81
CA SER A 247 -94.83 -94.68 -32.75
C SER A 247 -96.32 -94.69 -32.32
N GLN A 248 -96.74 -93.70 -31.55
CA GLN A 248 -98.12 -93.54 -31.09
C GLN A 248 -99.01 -92.85 -32.14
N LEU A 249 -98.45 -91.94 -32.93
CA LEU A 249 -99.15 -91.21 -34.00
C LEU A 249 -99.64 -92.11 -35.15
N GLU A 250 -98.94 -93.20 -35.44
CA GLU A 250 -99.32 -94.14 -36.51
C GLU A 250 -100.62 -94.91 -36.16
N LYS A 251 -100.78 -95.35 -34.91
CA LYS A 251 -101.99 -96.03 -34.42
C LYS A 251 -103.20 -95.10 -34.21
N ILE A 252 -102.96 -93.83 -33.89
CA ILE A 252 -104.00 -92.86 -33.56
C ILE A 252 -104.59 -92.16 -34.81
N SER A 253 -103.93 -92.30 -35.97
CA SER A 253 -104.34 -91.69 -37.24
C SER A 253 -105.70 -92.18 -37.80
N LEU A 254 -106.22 -93.31 -37.34
CA LEU A 254 -107.50 -93.89 -37.80
C LEU A 254 -108.71 -93.57 -36.89
N GLU A 255 -108.50 -93.06 -35.66
CA GLU A 255 -109.58 -92.87 -34.68
C GLU A 255 -109.76 -91.41 -34.20
N LYS A 256 -108.78 -90.51 -34.39
CA LYS A 256 -108.78 -89.15 -33.82
C LYS A 256 -109.13 -87.99 -34.78
N ASP A 257 -109.81 -88.24 -35.88
CA ASP A 257 -110.26 -87.16 -36.78
C ASP A 257 -111.60 -86.52 -36.36
N SER A 258 -112.29 -87.05 -35.34
CA SER A 258 -113.55 -86.48 -34.82
C SER A 258 -113.45 -85.78 -33.46
N GLU A 259 -112.32 -85.89 -32.76
CA GLU A 259 -112.14 -85.34 -31.39
C GLU A 259 -111.24 -84.11 -31.31
N LYS A 260 -110.40 -83.85 -32.32
CA LYS A 260 -109.43 -82.72 -32.35
C LYS A 260 -110.06 -81.33 -32.35
N ASP A 261 -111.31 -81.19 -32.79
CA ASP A 261 -111.97 -79.89 -32.92
C ASP A 261 -112.45 -79.30 -31.58
N LYS A 262 -112.56 -80.12 -30.51
CA LYS A 262 -113.02 -79.65 -29.19
C LYS A 262 -111.87 -79.34 -28.22
N GLU A 263 -110.72 -79.97 -28.39
CA GLU A 263 -109.53 -79.77 -27.53
C GLU A 263 -108.70 -78.53 -27.93
N LEU A 264 -108.77 -78.12 -29.20
CA LEU A 264 -108.10 -76.94 -29.77
C LEU A 264 -108.55 -75.62 -29.14
N LEU A 265 -109.75 -75.57 -28.56
CA LEU A 265 -110.29 -74.37 -27.92
C LEU A 265 -109.78 -74.18 -26.48
N GLN A 266 -109.50 -75.27 -25.75
CA GLN A 266 -109.06 -75.23 -24.35
C GLN A 266 -107.54 -75.06 -24.19
N LEU A 267 -106.74 -75.62 -25.12
CA LEU A 267 -105.28 -75.46 -25.12
C LEU A 267 -104.83 -74.04 -25.51
N ARG A 268 -105.60 -73.35 -26.37
CA ARG A 268 -105.33 -71.95 -26.73
C ARG A 268 -105.46 -71.00 -25.54
N GLN A 269 -106.36 -71.27 -24.60
CA GLN A 269 -106.56 -70.46 -23.38
C GLN A 269 -105.41 -70.62 -22.37
N LYS A 270 -104.89 -71.84 -22.20
CA LYS A 270 -103.73 -72.08 -21.31
C LYS A 270 -102.42 -71.53 -21.88
N LEU A 271 -102.23 -71.63 -23.20
CA LEU A 271 -101.07 -71.07 -23.90
C LEU A 271 -100.99 -69.54 -23.75
N THR A 272 -102.13 -68.85 -23.75
CA THR A 272 -102.20 -67.39 -23.55
C THR A 272 -101.94 -66.95 -22.12
N GLU A 273 -102.26 -67.77 -21.11
CA GLU A 273 -101.99 -67.44 -19.71
C GLU A 273 -100.51 -67.65 -19.35
N GLU A 274 -99.89 -68.68 -19.91
CA GLU A 274 -98.49 -69.03 -19.67
C GLU A 274 -97.54 -68.09 -20.45
N SER A 275 -97.92 -67.70 -21.68
CA SER A 275 -97.21 -66.65 -22.43
C SER A 275 -97.30 -65.30 -21.73
N ALA A 276 -98.46 -64.92 -21.20
CA ALA A 276 -98.63 -63.68 -20.44
C ALA A 276 -97.86 -63.66 -19.11
N LYS A 277 -97.67 -64.82 -18.44
CA LYS A 277 -96.82 -64.93 -17.24
C LYS A 277 -95.34 -64.79 -17.56
N SER A 278 -94.89 -65.44 -18.63
CA SER A 278 -93.49 -65.35 -19.10
C SER A 278 -93.16 -63.93 -19.58
N GLU A 279 -94.08 -63.26 -20.29
CA GLU A 279 -93.94 -61.85 -20.69
C GLU A 279 -93.92 -60.89 -19.50
N ARG A 280 -94.71 -61.15 -18.44
CA ARG A 280 -94.66 -60.37 -17.19
C ARG A 280 -93.34 -60.55 -16.43
N GLN A 281 -92.85 -61.79 -16.31
CA GLN A 281 -91.55 -62.08 -15.69
C GLN A 281 -90.38 -61.49 -16.49
N PHE A 282 -90.46 -61.54 -17.82
CA PHE A 282 -89.50 -60.89 -18.71
C PHE A 282 -89.57 -59.36 -18.61
N SER A 283 -90.77 -58.79 -18.51
CA SER A 283 -90.97 -57.35 -18.30
C SER A 283 -90.45 -56.87 -16.95
N GLU A 284 -90.66 -57.64 -15.87
CA GLU A 284 -90.19 -57.30 -14.53
C GLU A 284 -88.66 -57.41 -14.41
N THR A 285 -88.06 -58.47 -14.94
CA THR A 285 -86.59 -58.64 -14.97
C THR A 285 -85.93 -57.60 -15.86
N LYS A 286 -86.53 -57.26 -17.01
CA LYS A 286 -86.07 -56.16 -17.87
C LYS A 286 -86.17 -54.81 -17.17
N SER A 287 -87.26 -54.53 -16.47
CA SER A 287 -87.41 -53.29 -15.67
C SER A 287 -86.40 -53.20 -14.52
N GLN A 288 -86.06 -54.33 -13.88
CA GLN A 288 -85.03 -54.38 -12.85
C GLN A 288 -83.63 -54.17 -13.42
N LEU A 289 -83.29 -54.78 -14.56
CA LEU A 289 -82.02 -54.56 -15.24
C LEU A 289 -81.90 -53.12 -15.77
N GLU A 290 -82.97 -52.55 -16.32
CA GLU A 290 -82.99 -51.15 -16.78
C GLU A 290 -82.79 -50.17 -15.61
N LYS A 291 -83.37 -50.46 -14.43
CA LYS A 291 -83.12 -49.68 -13.20
C LYS A 291 -81.67 -49.81 -12.72
N GLN A 292 -81.10 -51.02 -12.75
CA GLN A 292 -79.70 -51.25 -12.37
C GLN A 292 -78.73 -50.60 -13.36
N LEU A 293 -79.01 -50.66 -14.67
CA LEU A 293 -78.25 -49.96 -15.69
C LEU A 293 -78.35 -48.45 -15.52
N PHE A 294 -79.54 -47.92 -15.25
CA PHE A 294 -79.73 -46.49 -15.00
C PHE A 294 -78.97 -46.02 -13.74
N GLN A 295 -79.00 -46.80 -12.66
CA GLN A 295 -78.22 -46.51 -11.44
C GLN A 295 -76.72 -46.59 -11.69
N ALA A 296 -76.22 -47.66 -12.32
CA ALA A 296 -74.80 -47.78 -12.65
C ALA A 296 -74.33 -46.66 -13.61
N GLN A 297 -75.18 -46.25 -14.55
CA GLN A 297 -74.88 -45.17 -15.48
C GLN A 297 -74.90 -43.79 -14.80
N SER A 298 -75.81 -43.57 -13.86
CA SER A 298 -75.84 -42.38 -12.99
C SER A 298 -74.60 -42.32 -12.10
N ASP A 299 -74.21 -43.42 -11.47
CA ASP A 299 -73.04 -43.50 -10.59
C ASP A 299 -71.74 -43.28 -11.38
N LEU A 300 -71.62 -43.88 -12.58
CA LEU A 300 -70.49 -43.65 -13.49
C LEU A 300 -70.41 -42.19 -13.96
N GLN A 301 -71.55 -41.54 -14.15
CA GLN A 301 -71.61 -40.13 -14.57
C GLN A 301 -71.23 -39.17 -13.44
N VAL A 302 -71.64 -39.47 -12.20
CA VAL A 302 -71.19 -38.73 -11.01
C VAL A 302 -69.69 -38.88 -10.81
N GLU A 303 -69.14 -40.09 -10.99
CA GLU A 303 -67.71 -40.33 -10.78
C GLU A 303 -66.85 -39.71 -11.88
N LYS A 304 -67.33 -39.69 -13.14
CA LYS A 304 -66.72 -38.90 -14.22
C LYS A 304 -66.74 -37.40 -13.91
N GLN A 305 -67.86 -36.86 -13.44
CA GLN A 305 -67.96 -35.44 -13.09
C GLN A 305 -67.02 -35.07 -11.93
N LYS A 306 -66.83 -35.94 -10.94
CA LYS A 306 -65.84 -35.73 -9.88
C LYS A 306 -64.41 -35.74 -10.41
N GLN A 307 -64.04 -36.70 -11.25
CA GLN A 307 -62.71 -36.78 -11.84
C GLN A 307 -62.42 -35.58 -12.75
N GLU A 308 -63.38 -35.15 -13.56
CA GLU A 308 -63.26 -33.94 -14.40
C GLU A 308 -63.11 -32.67 -13.55
N ALA A 309 -63.85 -32.54 -12.44
CA ALA A 309 -63.71 -31.42 -11.52
C ALA A 309 -62.35 -31.41 -10.78
N GLU A 310 -61.82 -32.58 -10.44
CA GLU A 310 -60.52 -32.72 -9.80
C GLU A 310 -59.36 -32.43 -10.77
N LEU A 311 -59.48 -32.90 -12.01
CA LEU A 311 -58.55 -32.57 -13.10
C LEU A 311 -58.58 -31.06 -13.42
N ALA A 312 -59.77 -30.45 -13.45
CA ALA A 312 -59.92 -29.00 -13.67
C ALA A 312 -59.27 -28.18 -12.54
N LYS A 313 -59.38 -28.62 -11.27
CA LYS A 313 -58.68 -27.99 -10.14
C LYS A 313 -57.17 -28.10 -10.28
N GLN A 314 -56.63 -29.28 -10.61
CA GLN A 314 -55.20 -29.47 -10.84
C GLN A 314 -54.69 -28.62 -12.01
N HIS A 315 -55.45 -28.54 -13.10
CA HIS A 315 -55.11 -27.73 -14.26
C HIS A 315 -55.14 -26.24 -13.95
N SER A 316 -56.10 -25.77 -13.15
CA SER A 316 -56.16 -24.37 -12.70
C SER A 316 -54.96 -24.00 -11.81
N ALA A 317 -54.58 -24.87 -10.87
CA ALA A 317 -53.44 -24.66 -9.98
C ALA A 317 -52.10 -24.66 -10.75
N LEU A 318 -51.94 -25.56 -11.73
CA LEU A 318 -50.78 -25.57 -12.63
C LEU A 318 -50.72 -24.33 -13.52
N THR A 319 -51.88 -23.82 -13.96
CA THR A 319 -51.95 -22.62 -14.80
C THR A 319 -51.60 -21.36 -14.00
N GLU A 320 -52.04 -21.26 -12.74
CA GLU A 320 -51.64 -20.18 -11.83
C GLU A 320 -50.15 -20.22 -11.49
N GLN A 321 -49.60 -21.39 -11.17
CA GLN A 321 -48.15 -21.53 -10.95
C GLN A 321 -47.36 -21.15 -12.19
N ARG A 322 -47.77 -21.62 -13.37
CA ARG A 322 -47.11 -21.28 -14.63
C ARG A 322 -47.21 -19.79 -14.94
N SER A 323 -48.34 -19.14 -14.68
CA SER A 323 -48.51 -17.69 -14.81
C SER A 323 -47.58 -16.92 -13.87
N GLN A 324 -47.42 -17.36 -12.62
CA GLN A 324 -46.50 -16.75 -11.65
C GLN A 324 -45.04 -16.90 -12.10
N TYR A 325 -44.65 -18.08 -12.59
CA TYR A 325 -43.31 -18.30 -13.11
C TYR A 325 -43.04 -17.54 -14.41
N GLU A 326 -44.00 -17.46 -15.35
CA GLU A 326 -43.88 -16.65 -16.56
C GLU A 326 -43.76 -15.15 -16.22
N ALA A 327 -44.50 -14.65 -15.23
CA ALA A 327 -44.37 -13.27 -14.75
C ALA A 327 -43.00 -13.00 -14.11
N GLN A 328 -42.48 -13.93 -13.30
CA GLN A 328 -41.15 -13.83 -12.72
C GLN A 328 -40.05 -13.89 -13.79
N LEU A 329 -40.20 -14.78 -14.78
CA LEU A 329 -39.25 -14.92 -15.88
C LEU A 329 -39.23 -13.65 -16.74
N LYS A 330 -40.40 -13.08 -17.00
CA LYS A 330 -40.54 -11.84 -17.76
C LYS A 330 -39.96 -10.64 -17.00
N ALA A 331 -40.23 -10.52 -15.70
CA ALA A 331 -39.62 -9.49 -14.86
C ALA A 331 -38.09 -9.62 -14.80
N ALA A 332 -37.56 -10.85 -14.72
CA ALA A 332 -36.13 -11.11 -14.75
C ALA A 332 -35.51 -10.80 -16.13
N GLN A 333 -36.21 -11.12 -17.23
CA GLN A 333 -35.76 -10.81 -18.59
C GLN A 333 -35.80 -9.31 -18.88
N GLU A 334 -36.84 -8.59 -18.44
CA GLU A 334 -36.93 -7.14 -18.54
C GLU A 334 -35.83 -6.46 -17.71
N GLN A 335 -35.47 -6.98 -16.53
CA GLN A 335 -34.30 -6.51 -15.80
C GLN A 335 -32.99 -6.76 -16.56
N VAL A 336 -32.81 -7.94 -17.16
CA VAL A 336 -31.61 -8.26 -17.94
C VAL A 336 -31.50 -7.41 -19.20
N GLU A 337 -32.60 -7.16 -19.91
CA GLU A 337 -32.63 -6.25 -21.06
C GLU A 337 -32.40 -4.81 -20.62
N PHE A 338 -33.02 -4.35 -19.54
CA PHE A 338 -32.73 -3.05 -18.95
C PHE A 338 -31.25 -2.90 -18.60
N TYR A 339 -30.62 -3.90 -17.96
CA TYR A 339 -29.18 -3.86 -17.66
C TYR A 339 -28.32 -3.91 -18.92
N LYS A 340 -28.73 -4.63 -19.97
CA LYS A 340 -28.01 -4.68 -21.25
C LYS A 340 -28.12 -3.38 -22.03
N ASP A 341 -29.30 -2.78 -22.10
CA ASP A 341 -29.54 -1.51 -22.79
C ASP A 341 -29.00 -0.31 -21.99
N PHE A 342 -29.02 -0.38 -20.66
CA PHE A 342 -28.31 0.56 -19.78
C PHE A 342 -26.80 0.47 -19.98
N LYS A 343 -26.24 -0.74 -20.13
CA LYS A 343 -24.81 -0.95 -20.39
C LYS A 343 -24.40 -0.61 -21.84
N ALA A 344 -25.31 -0.74 -22.81
CA ALA A 344 -25.06 -0.42 -24.22
C ALA A 344 -25.26 1.06 -24.56
N SER A 345 -26.14 1.77 -23.85
CA SER A 345 -26.37 3.22 -24.02
C SER A 345 -25.25 4.07 -23.40
N GLN A 346 -24.46 3.52 -22.47
CA GLN A 346 -23.22 4.14 -22.00
C GLN A 346 -22.07 3.95 -22.99
N SER A 347 -22.15 4.66 -24.12
CA SER A 347 -21.01 4.81 -25.03
C SER A 347 -19.83 5.48 -24.31
N THR A 348 -18.63 5.17 -24.80
CA THR A 348 -17.25 5.34 -24.30
C THR A 348 -16.80 6.72 -23.77
N LYS A 349 -17.70 7.68 -23.54
CA LYS A 349 -17.41 8.95 -22.85
C LYS A 349 -18.12 9.09 -21.49
N ALA A 350 -19.26 8.44 -21.28
CA ALA A 350 -20.01 8.52 -20.03
C ALA A 350 -19.35 7.73 -18.88
N VAL A 351 -18.62 6.66 -19.19
CA VAL A 351 -18.01 5.76 -18.20
C VAL A 351 -16.79 6.40 -17.49
N GLY A 352 -16.05 7.29 -18.17
CA GLY A 352 -14.99 8.09 -17.54
C GLY A 352 -15.55 9.16 -16.60
N GLU A 353 -16.64 9.82 -17.02
CA GLU A 353 -17.39 10.77 -16.19
C GLU A 353 -18.05 10.10 -14.97
N ASP A 354 -18.47 8.84 -15.07
CA ASP A 354 -19.20 8.14 -14.00
C ASP A 354 -18.36 7.93 -12.73
N LEU A 355 -17.08 7.52 -12.87
CA LEU A 355 -16.21 7.32 -11.71
C LEU A 355 -15.87 8.65 -11.01
N GLU A 356 -15.60 9.69 -11.80
CA GLU A 356 -15.32 11.03 -11.30
C GLU A 356 -16.53 11.64 -10.60
N GLN A 357 -17.70 11.55 -11.23
CA GLN A 357 -18.96 12.02 -10.65
C GLN A 357 -19.33 11.21 -9.40
N TYR A 358 -19.10 9.90 -9.39
CA TYR A 358 -19.32 9.05 -8.22
C TYR A 358 -18.50 9.53 -7.02
N CYS A 359 -17.18 9.68 -7.19
CA CYS A 359 -16.30 10.14 -6.12
C CYS A 359 -16.66 11.57 -5.66
N TYR A 360 -16.98 12.45 -6.60
CA TYR A 360 -17.43 13.82 -6.31
C TYR A 360 -18.73 13.86 -5.50
N ASN A 361 -19.71 13.02 -5.86
CA ASN A 361 -20.98 12.93 -5.17
C ASN A 361 -20.83 12.30 -3.78
N GLU A 362 -20.05 11.23 -3.63
CA GLU A 362 -19.74 10.63 -2.32
C GLU A 362 -19.05 11.63 -1.39
N PHE A 363 -18.12 12.42 -1.91
CA PHE A 363 -17.49 13.49 -1.15
C PHE A 363 -18.51 14.53 -0.67
N ASN A 364 -19.35 15.02 -1.59
CA ASN A 364 -20.33 16.07 -1.29
C ASN A 364 -21.43 15.61 -0.30
N LYS A 365 -21.80 14.33 -0.29
CA LYS A 365 -22.73 13.77 0.72
C LYS A 365 -22.20 13.94 2.14
N LEU A 366 -20.90 13.74 2.34
CA LEU A 366 -20.26 13.83 3.65
C LEU A 366 -19.75 15.22 3.99
N ARG A 367 -19.68 16.11 2.99
CA ARG A 367 -19.12 17.46 3.12
C ARG A 367 -19.74 18.26 4.26
N GLY A 368 -21.07 18.27 4.35
CA GLY A 368 -21.78 19.01 5.40
C GLY A 368 -21.57 18.48 6.82
N ALA A 369 -21.28 17.18 6.98
CA ALA A 369 -21.13 16.54 8.28
C ALA A 369 -19.67 16.53 8.76
N ALA A 370 -18.72 16.25 7.86
CA ALA A 370 -17.32 15.98 8.22
C ALA A 370 -16.31 16.98 7.65
N PHE A 371 -16.62 17.71 6.56
CA PHE A 371 -15.63 18.49 5.78
C PHE A 371 -16.08 19.94 5.56
N LYS A 372 -16.15 20.73 6.64
CA LYS A 372 -16.64 22.13 6.59
C LYS A 372 -15.68 23.10 5.88
N ASP A 373 -14.38 22.97 6.11
CA ASP A 373 -13.35 23.89 5.60
C ASP A 373 -12.43 23.23 4.57
N VAL A 374 -13.05 22.45 3.65
CA VAL A 374 -12.33 21.65 2.66
C VAL A 374 -12.61 22.12 1.24
N TYR A 375 -11.52 22.38 0.52
CA TYR A 375 -11.49 22.62 -0.91
C TYR A 375 -11.36 21.27 -1.65
N PHE A 376 -12.34 20.96 -2.49
CA PHE A 376 -12.34 19.78 -3.35
C PHE A 376 -12.95 20.14 -4.70
N GLU A 377 -12.10 20.31 -5.72
CA GLU A 377 -12.49 20.70 -7.07
C GLU A 377 -11.64 20.00 -8.13
N LYS A 378 -12.15 19.98 -9.37
CA LYS A 378 -11.41 19.49 -10.53
C LYS A 378 -10.21 20.37 -10.82
N ASP A 379 -9.06 19.77 -11.14
CA ASP A 379 -7.87 20.54 -11.51
C ASP A 379 -7.96 21.04 -12.97
N ASN A 380 -8.51 22.24 -13.14
CA ASN A 380 -8.62 22.88 -14.44
C ASN A 380 -7.33 23.64 -14.86
N ALA A 381 -6.36 23.77 -13.95
CA ALA A 381 -5.13 24.53 -14.21
C ALA A 381 -4.13 23.64 -14.95
N VAL A 382 -3.94 23.87 -16.25
CA VAL A 382 -2.90 23.21 -17.05
C VAL A 382 -1.54 23.50 -16.40
N SER A 383 -0.79 22.45 -16.02
CA SER A 383 0.55 22.64 -15.47
C SER A 383 1.51 23.17 -16.54
N SER A 384 2.69 23.65 -16.13
CA SER A 384 3.71 24.17 -17.03
C SER A 384 4.21 23.14 -18.07
N THR A 385 3.93 21.86 -17.85
CA THR A 385 4.31 20.75 -18.73
C THR A 385 3.11 20.05 -19.40
N GLY A 386 1.89 20.56 -19.23
CA GLY A 386 0.70 20.11 -19.96
C GLY A 386 -0.04 18.89 -19.37
N SER A 387 0.30 18.44 -18.17
CA SER A 387 -0.43 17.38 -17.47
C SER A 387 -1.47 17.97 -16.51
N LYS A 388 -2.51 17.18 -16.21
CA LYS A 388 -3.67 17.57 -15.41
C LYS A 388 -4.10 16.38 -14.57
N GLY A 389 -4.11 16.54 -13.25
CA GLY A 389 -4.78 15.60 -12.36
C GLY A 389 -6.30 15.76 -12.42
N ASP A 390 -7.04 14.80 -11.87
CA ASP A 390 -8.50 14.84 -11.90
C ASP A 390 -9.07 15.74 -10.82
N PHE A 391 -8.70 15.53 -9.55
CA PHE A 391 -9.19 16.33 -8.42
C PHE A 391 -8.08 16.70 -7.43
N ILE A 392 -8.20 17.89 -6.86
CA ILE A 392 -7.33 18.36 -5.77
C ILE A 392 -8.16 18.52 -4.51
N TYR A 393 -7.71 17.89 -3.45
CA TYR A 393 -8.22 18.06 -2.09
C TYR A 393 -7.24 18.94 -1.29
N ARG A 394 -7.75 19.98 -0.62
CA ARG A 394 -7.01 20.77 0.36
C ARG A 394 -7.88 21.07 1.56
N GLU A 395 -7.36 20.77 2.75
CA GLU A 395 -7.99 21.08 4.02
C GLU A 395 -7.13 22.07 4.81
N LYS A 396 -7.79 23.07 5.39
CA LYS A 396 -7.16 24.05 6.27
C LYS A 396 -7.67 23.92 7.70
N ASP A 397 -6.82 24.23 8.67
CA ASP A 397 -7.23 24.36 10.06
C ASP A 397 -7.96 25.70 10.31
N ALA A 398 -8.44 25.87 11.55
CA ALA A 398 -9.09 27.11 11.99
C ALA A 398 -8.16 28.35 11.93
N ASP A 399 -6.85 28.13 11.96
CA ASP A 399 -5.82 29.16 11.90
C ASP A 399 -5.45 29.51 10.43
N GLY A 400 -6.02 28.79 9.46
CA GLY A 400 -5.82 28.99 8.01
C GLY A 400 -4.62 28.24 7.42
N ASN A 401 -3.93 27.41 8.19
CA ASN A 401 -2.80 26.60 7.72
C ASN A 401 -3.29 25.37 6.97
N GLU A 402 -2.60 24.99 5.91
CA GLU A 402 -2.88 23.74 5.18
C GLU A 402 -2.49 22.53 6.04
N VAL A 403 -3.48 21.71 6.40
CA VAL A 403 -3.30 20.50 7.21
C VAL A 403 -3.04 19.30 6.31
N LEU A 404 -3.80 19.19 5.23
CA LEU A 404 -3.77 18.05 4.32
C LEU A 404 -4.01 18.49 2.88
N SER A 405 -3.15 18.04 1.97
CA SER A 405 -3.36 18.16 0.54
C SER A 405 -3.16 16.83 -0.18
N ILE A 406 -4.12 16.47 -1.03
CA ILE A 406 -4.13 15.19 -1.76
C ILE A 406 -4.39 15.48 -3.24
N MET A 407 -3.53 14.94 -4.09
CA MET A 407 -3.76 14.85 -5.53
C MET A 407 -4.46 13.54 -5.86
N PHE A 408 -5.59 13.60 -6.57
CA PHE A 408 -6.33 12.42 -7.01
C PHE A 408 -6.24 12.24 -8.53
N GLU A 409 -5.97 11.00 -8.91
CA GLU A 409 -6.08 10.52 -10.29
C GLU A 409 -7.14 9.41 -10.32
N MET A 410 -8.07 9.45 -11.26
CA MET A 410 -9.19 8.54 -11.40
C MET A 410 -9.09 7.77 -12.72
N LYS A 411 -9.04 6.44 -12.65
CA LYS A 411 -8.93 5.56 -13.83
C LYS A 411 -10.03 4.50 -13.83
N ASN A 412 -10.85 4.52 -14.87
CA ASN A 412 -11.88 3.51 -15.08
C ASN A 412 -11.43 2.43 -16.08
N GLU A 413 -11.91 1.21 -15.92
CA GLU A 413 -11.67 0.11 -16.84
C GLU A 413 -12.60 0.22 -18.06
N MET A 414 -12.03 0.42 -19.25
CA MET A 414 -12.81 0.39 -20.48
C MET A 414 -13.03 -1.06 -20.94
N ASP A 415 -14.29 -1.50 -20.96
CA ASP A 415 -14.69 -2.84 -21.44
C ASP A 415 -14.47 -3.04 -22.96
N ALA A 416 -14.27 -1.97 -23.73
CA ALA A 416 -14.27 -2.00 -25.20
C ALA A 416 -12.89 -2.17 -25.86
N THR A 417 -11.79 -2.10 -25.11
CA THR A 417 -10.44 -2.25 -25.66
C THR A 417 -10.04 -3.72 -25.67
N ALA A 418 -9.57 -4.20 -26.83
CA ALA A 418 -9.01 -5.55 -26.96
C ALA A 418 -7.97 -5.80 -25.85
N LYS A 419 -7.86 -7.04 -25.34
CA LYS A 419 -6.98 -7.43 -24.22
C LYS A 419 -5.54 -6.89 -24.30
N SER A 420 -5.05 -6.51 -25.47
CA SER A 420 -3.75 -5.90 -25.73
C SER A 420 -3.62 -4.40 -25.43
N GLN A 421 -4.71 -3.69 -25.11
CA GLN A 421 -4.73 -2.24 -24.82
C GLN A 421 -5.20 -1.89 -23.39
N LYS A 422 -5.25 -2.87 -22.48
CA LYS A 422 -5.55 -2.59 -21.06
C LYS A 422 -4.32 -1.98 -20.39
N HIS A 423 -4.44 -0.75 -19.92
CA HIS A 423 -3.42 -0.07 -19.13
C HIS A 423 -3.33 -0.66 -17.73
N LYS A 424 -2.11 -0.71 -17.19
CA LYS A 424 -1.84 -1.15 -15.83
C LYS A 424 -1.86 0.03 -14.87
N ASN A 425 -2.10 -0.25 -13.58
CA ASN A 425 -2.05 0.78 -12.54
C ASN A 425 -0.66 1.45 -12.47
N SER A 426 0.40 0.69 -12.74
CA SER A 426 1.78 1.17 -12.78
C SER A 426 2.05 2.26 -13.81
N ASP A 427 1.26 2.31 -14.88
CA ASP A 427 1.49 3.23 -15.99
C ASP A 427 1.18 4.68 -15.58
N PHE A 428 0.32 4.88 -14.59
CA PHE A 428 -0.17 6.18 -14.15
C PHE A 428 0.63 6.78 -12.98
N PHE A 429 1.39 5.98 -12.22
CA PHE A 429 2.11 6.48 -11.03
C PHE A 429 3.11 7.59 -11.35
N LYS A 430 3.76 7.53 -12.51
CA LYS A 430 4.75 8.55 -12.91
C LYS A 430 4.11 9.91 -13.17
N GLU A 431 2.95 9.91 -13.80
CA GLU A 431 2.21 11.14 -14.13
C GLU A 431 1.57 11.71 -12.87
N LEU A 432 0.92 10.88 -12.07
CA LEU A 432 0.35 11.28 -10.78
C LEU A 432 1.40 11.87 -9.81
N ASP A 433 2.60 11.29 -9.72
CA ASP A 433 3.67 11.84 -8.88
C ASP A 433 4.14 13.22 -9.37
N LYS A 434 4.17 13.39 -10.69
CA LYS A 434 4.55 14.65 -11.32
C LYS A 434 3.52 15.73 -11.01
N ASP A 435 2.23 15.42 -11.15
CA ASP A 435 1.14 16.37 -10.83
C ASP A 435 1.12 16.71 -9.34
N ARG A 436 1.34 15.72 -8.46
CA ARG A 436 1.51 15.95 -7.02
C ARG A 436 2.63 16.95 -6.73
N CYS A 437 3.80 16.78 -7.36
CA CYS A 437 4.95 17.67 -7.15
C CYS A 437 4.71 19.07 -7.73
N GLU A 438 4.17 19.18 -8.94
CA GLU A 438 3.91 20.46 -9.61
C GLU A 438 2.84 21.28 -8.87
N LYS A 439 1.87 20.61 -8.25
CA LYS A 439 0.80 21.26 -7.48
C LYS A 439 1.10 21.37 -5.99
N GLY A 440 2.27 20.91 -5.54
CA GLY A 440 2.67 20.97 -4.14
C GLY A 440 1.70 20.26 -3.19
N CYS A 441 1.17 19.11 -3.60
CA CYS A 441 0.31 18.29 -2.73
C CYS A 441 1.17 17.34 -1.89
N GLU A 442 0.79 17.11 -0.64
CA GLU A 442 1.52 16.21 0.26
C GLU A 442 1.36 14.73 -0.14
N TYR A 443 0.14 14.34 -0.52
CA TYR A 443 -0.22 12.96 -0.86
C TYR A 443 -0.65 12.83 -2.33
N ALA A 444 -0.48 11.63 -2.88
CA ALA A 444 -1.06 11.23 -4.16
C ALA A 444 -1.89 9.96 -4.00
N VAL A 445 -3.08 9.94 -4.59
CA VAL A 445 -3.98 8.78 -4.53
C VAL A 445 -4.51 8.46 -5.92
N LEU A 446 -4.18 7.27 -6.41
CA LEU A 446 -4.79 6.70 -7.61
C LEU A 446 -6.07 5.96 -7.22
N VAL A 447 -7.22 6.44 -7.67
CA VAL A 447 -8.51 5.75 -7.58
C VAL A 447 -8.74 4.99 -8.87
N THR A 448 -8.68 3.66 -8.82
CA THR A 448 -8.64 2.84 -10.05
C THR A 448 -9.64 1.68 -10.02
N MET A 449 -10.32 1.48 -11.15
CA MET A 449 -11.07 0.26 -11.45
C MET A 449 -10.30 -0.71 -12.37
N LEU A 450 -9.08 -0.35 -12.80
CA LEU A 450 -8.25 -1.20 -13.65
C LEU A 450 -7.76 -2.45 -12.91
N GLU A 451 -7.39 -3.48 -13.67
CA GLU A 451 -6.88 -4.74 -13.13
C GLU A 451 -7.85 -5.35 -12.09
N ALA A 452 -9.14 -5.49 -12.43
CA ALA A 452 -10.15 -6.04 -11.52
C ALA A 452 -9.79 -7.43 -10.97
N ASP A 453 -9.05 -8.24 -11.73
CA ASP A 453 -8.62 -9.58 -11.33
C ASP A 453 -7.37 -9.58 -10.41
N ASN A 454 -6.74 -8.43 -10.18
CA ASN A 454 -5.50 -8.35 -9.40
C ASN A 454 -5.81 -8.23 -7.89
N GLU A 455 -5.55 -9.32 -7.16
CA GLU A 455 -5.80 -9.45 -5.73
C GLU A 455 -5.07 -8.40 -4.89
N PHE A 456 -3.88 -7.95 -5.33
CA PHE A 456 -3.08 -6.94 -4.63
C PHE A 456 -3.84 -5.61 -4.48
N TYR A 457 -4.46 -5.11 -5.55
CA TYR A 457 -5.25 -3.86 -5.52
C TYR A 457 -6.67 -4.06 -4.99
N ASN A 458 -7.13 -5.31 -4.87
CA ASN A 458 -8.44 -5.64 -4.27
C ASN A 458 -8.37 -5.76 -2.74
N ALA A 459 -7.17 -5.86 -2.16
CA ALA A 459 -6.97 -6.00 -0.72
C ALA A 459 -7.36 -4.75 0.10
N GLY A 460 -7.58 -3.60 -0.54
CA GLY A 460 -8.04 -2.39 0.13
C GLY A 460 -7.29 -1.13 -0.30
N ILE A 461 -6.76 -0.40 0.68
CA ILE A 461 -5.88 0.75 0.47
C ILE A 461 -4.45 0.25 0.36
N VAL A 462 -3.85 0.39 -0.81
CA VAL A 462 -2.50 -0.10 -1.11
C VAL A 462 -1.52 1.06 -1.07
N ASP A 463 -0.49 0.95 -0.23
CA ASP A 463 0.66 1.85 -0.27
C ASP A 463 1.56 1.48 -1.46
N VAL A 464 1.81 2.43 -2.37
CA VAL A 464 2.70 2.22 -3.53
C VAL A 464 4.00 3.01 -3.41
N SER A 465 4.25 3.65 -2.26
CA SER A 465 5.43 4.47 -2.02
C SER A 465 6.74 3.69 -2.02
N TYR A 466 6.69 2.39 -1.71
CA TYR A 466 7.86 1.53 -1.75
C TYR A 466 8.34 1.23 -3.18
N MET A 467 7.51 1.48 -4.22
CA MET A 467 7.86 1.12 -5.59
C MET A 467 8.99 2.00 -6.15
N LYS A 468 9.02 3.28 -5.79
CA LYS A 468 10.11 4.22 -6.12
C LYS A 468 10.28 5.25 -5.01
N PRO A 469 11.52 5.68 -4.71
CA PRO A 469 11.76 6.74 -3.73
C PRO A 469 11.02 8.06 -4.03
N SER A 470 10.76 8.36 -5.31
CA SER A 470 10.01 9.55 -5.71
C SER A 470 8.53 9.49 -5.33
N TYR A 471 7.92 8.30 -5.29
CA TYR A 471 6.49 8.09 -5.01
C TYR A 471 6.16 8.16 -3.51
N THR A 472 6.86 9.03 -2.78
CA THR A 472 6.66 9.20 -1.35
C THR A 472 5.20 9.57 -1.06
N LYS A 473 4.56 8.89 -0.10
CA LYS A 473 3.17 9.14 0.31
C LYS A 473 2.14 8.96 -0.82
N MET A 474 2.35 7.95 -1.65
CA MET A 474 1.44 7.59 -2.75
C MET A 474 0.65 6.30 -2.44
N TYR A 475 -0.65 6.31 -2.71
CA TYR A 475 -1.55 5.18 -2.50
C TYR A 475 -2.34 4.84 -3.77
N ALA A 476 -2.72 3.57 -3.92
CA ALA A 476 -3.67 3.10 -4.92
C ALA A 476 -4.88 2.49 -4.21
N VAL A 477 -6.09 2.91 -4.58
CA VAL A 477 -7.33 2.52 -3.93
C VAL A 477 -8.43 2.21 -4.93
N ARG A 478 -9.36 1.35 -4.52
CA ARG A 478 -10.63 1.18 -5.25
C ARG A 478 -11.64 2.28 -4.84
N PRO A 479 -12.65 2.57 -5.68
CA PRO A 479 -13.60 3.67 -5.42
C PRO A 479 -14.34 3.55 -4.07
N GLN A 480 -14.63 2.33 -3.62
CA GLN A 480 -15.27 2.07 -2.33
C GLN A 480 -14.44 2.51 -1.10
N PHE A 481 -13.12 2.64 -1.25
CA PHE A 481 -12.23 3.09 -0.17
C PHE A 481 -11.86 4.58 -0.28
N PHE A 482 -12.44 5.31 -1.23
CA PHE A 482 -12.11 6.71 -1.50
C PHE A 482 -12.32 7.62 -0.27
N ILE A 483 -13.48 7.51 0.39
CA ILE A 483 -13.74 8.29 1.61
C ILE A 483 -12.86 7.80 2.77
N THR A 484 -12.68 6.49 2.89
CA THR A 484 -11.88 5.89 3.96
C THR A 484 -10.43 6.35 3.91
N VAL A 485 -9.82 6.43 2.72
CA VAL A 485 -8.43 6.90 2.60
C VAL A 485 -8.32 8.38 2.96
N ILE A 486 -9.28 9.23 2.58
CA ILE A 486 -9.31 10.63 3.00
C ILE A 486 -9.38 10.72 4.52
N GLY A 487 -10.25 9.93 5.17
CA GLY A 487 -10.37 9.90 6.63
C GLY A 487 -9.06 9.49 7.31
N LEU A 488 -8.42 8.41 6.86
CA LEU A 488 -7.15 7.95 7.44
C LEU A 488 -6.02 8.97 7.28
N LEU A 489 -5.91 9.58 6.09
CA LEU A 489 -4.89 10.59 5.84
C LEU A 489 -5.14 11.86 6.66
N ARG A 490 -6.40 12.22 6.86
CA ARG A 490 -6.80 13.35 7.70
C ARG A 490 -6.43 13.13 9.16
N ASP A 491 -6.76 11.98 9.74
CA ASP A 491 -6.41 11.65 11.13
C ASP A 491 -4.88 11.65 11.35
N ALA A 492 -4.12 11.12 10.38
CA ALA A 492 -2.67 11.17 10.38
C ALA A 492 -2.14 12.62 10.31
N ALA A 493 -2.74 13.45 9.44
CA ALA A 493 -2.37 14.84 9.28
C ALA A 493 -2.62 15.65 10.55
N TYR A 494 -3.79 15.53 11.19
CA TYR A 494 -4.09 16.21 12.46
C TYR A 494 -3.17 15.79 13.60
N SER A 495 -2.84 14.50 13.69
CA SER A 495 -1.87 14.00 14.67
C SER A 495 -0.48 14.61 14.46
N SER A 496 -0.08 14.80 13.19
CA SER A 496 1.19 15.42 12.83
C SER A 496 1.20 16.95 12.99
N ALA A 497 0.05 17.61 12.83
CA ALA A 497 -0.08 19.05 12.96
C ALA A 497 0.18 19.52 14.40
N GLY A 498 -0.31 18.79 15.40
CA GLY A 498 0.00 19.05 16.81
C GLY A 498 1.51 18.96 17.10
N LEU A 499 2.19 17.96 16.53
CA LEU A 499 3.64 17.81 16.62
C LEU A 499 4.40 18.95 15.92
N ARG A 500 3.97 19.36 14.71
CA ARG A 500 4.55 20.50 14.00
C ARG A 500 4.43 21.79 14.82
N ARG A 501 3.26 22.06 15.40
CA ARG A 501 3.02 23.24 16.26
C ARG A 501 3.95 23.25 17.47
N GLN A 502 4.08 22.13 18.17
CA GLN A 502 5.02 22.02 19.31
C GLN A 502 6.47 22.25 18.88
N LEU A 503 6.86 21.78 17.69
CA LEU A 503 8.21 21.93 17.17
C LEU A 503 8.50 23.38 16.73
N GLU A 504 7.50 24.09 16.18
CA GLU A 504 7.61 25.53 15.91
C GLU A 504 7.63 26.36 17.19
N GLU A 505 6.81 26.05 18.20
CA GLU A 505 6.87 26.70 19.51
C GLU A 505 8.25 26.52 20.15
N ALA A 506 8.81 25.30 20.11
CA ALA A 506 10.16 25.02 20.60
C ALA A 506 11.25 25.75 19.79
N ARG A 507 11.10 25.87 18.46
CA ARG A 507 12.02 26.64 17.61
C ARG A 507 11.98 28.12 17.94
N ASN A 508 10.79 28.69 18.13
CA ASN A 508 10.61 30.09 18.49
C ASN A 508 11.23 30.39 19.87
N GLN A 509 11.07 29.48 20.85
CA GLN A 509 11.74 29.58 22.14
C GLN A 509 13.27 29.55 22.00
N ASN A 510 13.81 28.68 21.15
CA ASN A 510 15.25 28.63 20.90
C ASN A 510 15.76 29.92 20.21
N ILE A 511 15.00 30.50 19.27
CA ILE A 511 15.35 31.77 18.64
C ILE A 511 15.39 32.91 19.67
N ASP A 512 14.44 32.94 20.60
CA ASP A 512 14.41 33.94 21.69
C ASP A 512 15.62 33.80 22.63
N ILE A 513 16.00 32.57 22.99
CA ILE A 513 17.22 32.30 23.77
C ILE A 513 18.47 32.77 23.01
N THR A 514 18.60 32.46 21.73
CA THR A 514 19.75 32.90 20.92
C THR A 514 19.81 34.43 20.81
N ASN A 515 18.69 35.09 20.56
CA ASN A 515 18.63 36.55 20.51
C ASN A 515 19.02 37.18 21.86
N PHE A 516 18.54 36.60 22.97
CA PHE A 516 18.94 37.02 24.31
C PHE A 516 20.43 36.81 24.57
N GLU A 517 21.00 35.68 24.13
CA GLU A 517 22.45 35.41 24.24
C GLU A 517 23.26 36.46 23.46
N GLU A 518 22.84 36.79 22.22
CA GLU A 518 23.47 37.84 21.43
C GLU A 518 23.35 39.22 22.09
N GLU A 519 22.18 39.59 22.60
CA GLU A 519 21.97 40.84 23.34
C GLU A 519 22.82 40.91 24.61
N LEU A 520 22.94 39.80 25.33
CA LEU A 520 23.69 39.71 26.58
C LEU A 520 25.21 39.79 26.32
N ASP A 521 25.70 39.18 25.26
CA ASP A 521 27.10 39.30 24.86
C ASP A 521 27.42 40.70 24.33
N ASN A 522 26.52 41.31 23.55
CA ASN A 522 26.63 42.72 23.15
C ASN A 522 26.67 43.65 24.36
N PHE A 523 25.83 43.40 25.38
CA PHE A 523 25.84 44.14 26.64
C PHE A 523 27.16 43.96 27.39
N LYS A 524 27.67 42.73 27.55
CA LYS A 524 28.95 42.45 28.20
C LYS A 524 30.11 43.17 27.49
N ASP A 525 30.12 43.17 26.17
CA ASP A 525 31.16 43.82 25.37
C ASP A 525 31.11 45.34 25.50
N ALA A 526 29.91 45.93 25.42
CA ALA A 526 29.70 47.36 25.62
C ALA A 526 30.08 47.79 27.04
N PHE A 527 29.63 47.04 28.06
CA PHE A 527 29.96 47.26 29.46
C PHE A 527 31.47 47.13 29.69
N GLY A 528 32.11 46.10 29.15
CA GLY A 528 33.56 45.89 29.26
C GLY A 528 34.37 46.99 28.60
N LYS A 529 33.96 47.47 27.41
CA LYS A 529 34.59 48.61 26.73
C LYS A 529 34.45 49.89 27.55
N ASN A 530 33.25 50.19 28.04
CA ASN A 530 32.97 51.36 28.86
C ASN A 530 33.76 51.32 30.17
N TYR A 531 33.73 50.21 30.90
CA TYR A 531 34.48 50.05 32.15
C TYR A 531 35.99 50.25 31.94
N ARG A 532 36.58 49.63 30.91
CA ARG A 532 38.01 49.83 30.58
C ARG A 532 38.33 51.28 30.22
N SER A 533 37.41 52.00 29.57
CA SER A 533 37.56 53.41 29.24
C SER A 533 37.52 54.29 30.51
N TYR A 534 36.50 54.10 31.35
CA TYR A 534 36.36 54.81 32.62
C TYR A 534 37.55 54.55 33.55
N LYS A 535 38.02 53.30 33.64
CA LYS A 535 39.18 52.95 34.45
C LYS A 535 40.45 53.66 33.95
N ARG A 536 40.69 53.71 32.64
CA ARG A 536 41.80 54.46 32.05
C ARG A 536 41.72 55.96 32.35
N ASN A 537 40.55 56.57 32.17
CA ASN A 537 40.36 58.00 32.47
C ASN A 537 40.54 58.29 33.96
N TYR A 538 40.05 57.41 34.83
CA TYR A 538 40.25 57.49 36.27
C TYR A 538 41.74 57.41 36.63
N ASP A 539 42.46 56.42 36.10
CA ASP A 539 43.89 56.24 36.36
C ASP A 539 44.72 57.42 35.84
N GLU A 540 44.35 58.00 34.68
CA GLU A 540 45.00 59.19 34.15
C GLU A 540 44.69 60.43 35.01
N ALA A 541 43.45 60.60 35.48
CA ALA A 541 43.10 61.68 36.40
C ALA A 541 43.90 61.59 37.71
N ILE A 542 44.09 60.38 38.26
CA ILE A 542 44.94 60.15 39.43
C ILE A 542 46.40 60.56 39.14
N LYS A 543 46.96 60.17 37.99
CA LYS A 543 48.32 60.63 37.60
C LYS A 543 48.43 62.15 37.49
N GLN A 544 47.40 62.81 36.95
CA GLN A 544 47.39 64.28 36.86
C GLN A 544 47.33 64.92 38.25
N ILE A 545 46.55 64.36 39.18
CA ILE A 545 46.53 64.78 40.58
C ILE A 545 47.92 64.61 41.21
N ASP A 546 48.57 63.47 41.04
CA ASP A 546 49.92 63.22 41.58
C ASP A 546 50.95 64.21 41.01
N ASN A 547 50.86 64.52 39.72
CA ASN A 547 51.72 65.52 39.08
C ASN A 547 51.46 66.93 39.63
N ALA A 548 50.20 67.29 39.89
CA ALA A 548 49.85 68.55 40.52
C ALA A 548 50.38 68.64 41.96
N ILE A 549 50.27 67.56 42.74
CA ILE A 549 50.84 67.47 44.09
C ILE A 549 52.35 67.70 44.05
N LYS A 550 53.08 67.00 43.16
CA LYS A 550 54.53 67.20 43.00
C LYS A 550 54.90 68.64 42.66
N ARG A 551 54.13 69.31 41.79
CA ARG A 551 54.34 70.72 41.47
C ARG A 551 54.09 71.62 42.68
N MET A 552 53.03 71.37 43.45
CA MET A 552 52.74 72.13 44.67
C MET A 552 53.79 71.92 45.75
N GLU A 553 54.35 70.72 45.89
CA GLU A 553 55.49 70.43 46.76
C GLU A 553 56.75 71.19 46.33
N ALA A 554 57.02 71.25 45.02
CA ALA A 554 58.13 72.04 44.48
C ALA A 554 57.95 73.55 44.68
N VAL A 555 56.72 74.08 44.53
CA VAL A 555 56.42 75.49 44.83
C VAL A 555 56.62 75.77 46.33
N LYS A 556 56.14 74.87 47.20
CA LYS A 556 56.33 74.97 48.65
C LYS A 556 57.81 75.00 49.03
N SER A 557 58.64 74.13 48.44
CA SER A 557 60.08 74.09 48.72
C SER A 557 60.80 75.35 48.23
N ALA A 558 60.43 75.87 47.05
CA ALA A 558 60.94 77.14 46.53
C ALA A 558 60.59 78.31 47.47
N LEU A 559 59.33 78.42 47.89
CA LEU A 559 58.89 79.46 48.83
C LEU A 559 59.60 79.38 50.19
N THR A 560 59.80 78.18 50.72
CA THR A 560 60.54 77.95 51.97
C THR A 560 62.01 78.36 51.83
N THR A 561 62.59 78.12 50.65
CA THR A 561 63.96 78.56 50.32
C THR A 561 64.04 80.08 50.22
N SER A 562 63.07 80.72 49.55
CA SER A 562 62.96 82.18 49.47
C SER A 562 62.76 82.82 50.84
N GLU A 563 61.94 82.26 51.70
CA GLU A 563 61.76 82.70 53.10
C GLU A 563 63.09 82.61 53.87
N ASN A 564 63.81 81.49 53.74
CA ASN A 564 65.13 81.34 54.34
C ASN A 564 66.14 82.38 53.81
N GLN A 565 66.10 82.70 52.53
CA GLN A 565 66.94 83.75 51.94
C GLN A 565 66.56 85.15 52.45
N LEU A 566 65.27 85.46 52.56
CA LEU A 566 64.79 86.71 53.15
C LEU A 566 65.21 86.83 54.62
N ARG A 567 65.13 85.73 55.39
CA ARG A 567 65.63 85.68 56.77
C ARG A 567 67.13 85.97 56.83
N LEU A 568 67.93 85.34 55.95
CA LEU A 568 69.37 85.60 55.86
C LEU A 568 69.69 87.03 55.42
N ALA A 569 68.92 87.60 54.50
CA ALA A 569 69.07 88.98 54.05
C ALA A 569 68.70 89.98 55.16
N ASN A 570 67.65 89.70 55.94
CA ASN A 570 67.26 90.53 57.08
C ASN A 570 68.33 90.48 58.19
N ASN A 571 68.85 89.28 58.50
CA ASN A 571 69.98 89.14 59.42
C ASN A 571 71.24 89.90 58.93
N LYS A 572 71.48 89.96 57.62
CA LYS A 572 72.58 90.75 57.04
C LYS A 572 72.33 92.26 57.12
N LEU A 573 71.08 92.71 57.06
CA LEU A 573 70.68 94.11 57.27
C LEU A 573 70.87 94.54 58.73
N ASP A 574 70.54 93.68 59.67
CA ASP A 574 70.78 93.93 61.11
C ASP A 574 72.30 93.97 61.45
N ASP A 575 73.14 93.29 60.66
CA ASP A 575 74.60 93.23 60.84
C ASP A 575 75.36 94.44 60.22
N VAL A 576 74.62 95.44 59.71
CA VAL A 576 75.15 96.71 59.18
C VAL A 576 75.28 97.74 60.31
N GLU A 577 76.26 97.55 61.18
CA GLU A 577 76.67 98.62 62.10
C GLU A 577 77.37 99.74 61.32
N VAL A 578 77.04 101.01 61.63
CA VAL A 578 77.63 102.20 61.00
C VAL A 578 79.16 102.13 60.97
N LYS A 579 79.79 101.52 61.99
CA LYS A 579 81.25 101.28 62.07
C LYS A 579 81.82 100.44 60.90
N LYS A 580 81.06 99.52 60.30
CA LYS A 580 81.50 98.74 59.11
C LYS A 580 81.39 99.56 57.81
N LEU A 581 80.51 100.56 57.73
CA LEU A 581 80.29 101.40 56.54
C LEU A 581 81.33 102.52 56.38
N ILE A 582 82.06 102.89 57.44
CA ILE A 582 83.07 103.97 57.44
C ILE A 582 84.51 103.46 57.31
N LYS A 583 84.73 102.15 57.15
CA LYS A 583 86.07 101.53 57.18
C LYS A 583 87.01 102.06 56.08
N ASP A 584 86.48 102.35 54.90
CA ASP A 584 87.26 102.75 53.72
C ASP A 584 87.08 104.23 53.31
N ASN A 585 86.46 105.06 54.16
CA ASN A 585 86.22 106.49 53.88
C ASN A 585 86.93 107.40 54.92
N PRO A 586 88.13 107.92 54.59
CA PRO A 586 88.94 108.72 55.52
C PRO A 586 88.31 110.07 55.88
N THR A 587 87.48 110.65 55.02
CA THR A 587 86.82 111.95 55.27
C THR A 587 85.70 111.84 56.32
N MET A 588 84.98 110.72 56.31
CA MET A 588 83.90 110.46 57.27
C MET A 588 84.43 109.98 58.63
N GLN A 589 85.54 109.23 58.67
CA GLN A 589 86.24 108.92 59.93
C GLN A 589 86.69 110.18 60.67
N ALA A 590 87.24 111.16 59.95
CA ALA A 590 87.67 112.44 60.52
C ALA A 590 86.48 113.27 61.08
N ARG A 591 85.35 113.30 60.38
CA ARG A 591 84.13 114.02 60.80
C ARG A 591 83.48 113.41 62.04
N PHE A 592 83.54 112.08 62.22
CA PHE A 592 83.07 111.42 63.45
C PHE A 592 84.06 111.56 64.61
N ALA A 593 85.37 111.57 64.34
CA ALA A 593 86.39 111.87 65.36
C ALA A 593 86.28 113.31 65.89
N GLU A 594 85.92 114.28 65.04
CA GLU A 594 85.62 115.67 65.47
C GLU A 594 84.32 115.81 66.29
N LEU A 595 83.42 114.82 66.22
CA LEU A 595 82.16 114.80 66.98
C LEU A 595 82.29 114.06 68.33
N GLU A 596 83.28 113.18 68.50
CA GLU A 596 83.55 112.54 69.80
C GLU A 596 84.24 113.50 70.81
N ASP A 597 84.86 114.59 70.36
CA ASP A 597 85.59 115.55 71.22
C ASP A 597 84.72 116.74 71.70
N LYS A 598 83.44 116.83 71.29
CA LYS A 598 82.50 117.89 71.70
C LYS A 598 81.08 117.34 71.91
N GLY A 599 80.78 116.77 73.09
CA GLY A 599 79.40 116.38 73.36
C GLY A 599 79.10 115.60 74.64
N ASP A 600 79.67 115.99 75.78
CA ASP A 600 79.09 115.68 77.08
C ASP A 600 77.85 116.56 77.32
N ARG A 601 76.66 115.94 77.37
CA ARG A 601 75.50 116.34 78.20
C ARG A 601 74.27 115.46 77.96
N GLY A 602 74.00 114.56 78.90
CA GLY A 602 72.70 114.42 79.60
C GLY A 602 71.50 113.76 78.89
N GLY A 603 70.98 112.69 79.51
CA GLY A 603 69.52 112.46 79.59
C GLY A 603 68.97 111.08 79.19
N ARG A 604 68.96 110.14 80.15
CA ARG A 604 68.13 108.89 80.20
C ARG A 604 66.64 109.25 80.51
N PRO A 605 65.63 108.34 80.61
CA PRO A 605 65.53 106.87 80.35
C PRO A 605 64.17 106.48 79.66
N PRO A 606 63.53 105.32 79.95
CA PRO A 606 63.64 104.01 79.30
C PRO A 606 62.37 103.60 78.49
N ARG A 607 62.48 102.62 77.58
CA ARG A 607 61.32 101.96 76.94
C ARG A 607 60.96 100.64 77.63
N GLN A 608 59.67 100.51 77.92
CA GLN A 608 58.98 99.28 78.33
C GLN A 608 58.71 98.36 77.13
N ILE A 609 59.05 97.08 77.31
CA ILE A 609 58.25 95.83 77.16
C ILE A 609 57.11 95.81 76.14
N SER A 610 57.08 94.77 75.29
CA SER A 610 56.01 93.74 75.14
C SER A 610 55.75 93.33 73.69
N GLY A 611 55.58 92.03 73.48
CA GLY A 611 55.11 91.40 72.24
C GLY A 611 55.87 90.13 71.92
#